data_AF-A0A918Q6T4-F1
#
_entry.id   AF-A0A918Q6T4-F1
#
_cell.length_a   1.000
_cell.length_b   1.000
_cell.length_c   1.000
_cell.angle_alpha   90.00
_cell.angle_beta   90.00
_cell.angle_gamma   90.00
#
_symmetry.space_group_name_H-M   'P 1'
#
loop_
_entity.id
_entity.type
_entity.pdbx_description
1 polymer ?
#
loop_
_entity_poly.entity_id
_entity_poly.type
_entity_poly.pdbx_seq_one_letter_code
_entity_poly.pdbx_strand_id
1 'polypeptide(L)'
;MSGENPTNLVAEFEAAYIFPLAQYAWQSERGRSCWIDLEIWQDALAGPIYSIINDGNCAYVYARNDDYFAGVNDATALYARLQQWHGKLSTGLESFIPTTYAEKSDLTAMRQFARQMWLVAEKAVTIERNR
;
A
#
# COMPACT_ATOMS: atom_id res chain seq x y z
N MET A 1 -6.44 24.76 12.31
CA MET A 1 -6.52 23.54 11.49
C MET A 1 -5.31 23.52 10.58
N SER A 2 -4.25 22.85 11.01
CA SER A 2 -2.99 22.75 10.27
C SER A 2 -3.21 21.76 9.14
N GLY A 3 -3.32 22.25 7.91
CA GLY A 3 -3.48 21.40 6.73
C GLY A 3 -2.30 20.43 6.62
N GLU A 4 -2.59 19.15 6.52
CA GLU A 4 -1.60 18.15 6.18
C GLU A 4 -1.05 18.47 4.78
N ASN A 5 0.24 18.81 4.72
CA ASN A 5 0.88 19.25 3.49
C ASN A 5 1.00 18.09 2.48
N PRO A 6 0.51 18.24 1.23
CA PRO A 6 0.63 17.23 0.17
C PRO A 6 2.06 16.75 -0.06
N THR A 7 3.05 17.61 0.17
CA THR A 7 4.49 17.31 0.01
C THR A 7 4.97 16.17 0.93
N ASN A 8 4.33 15.99 2.09
CA ASN A 8 4.71 14.92 3.01
C ASN A 8 4.17 13.55 2.53
N LEU A 9 3.01 13.52 1.88
CA LEU A 9 2.43 12.26 1.38
C LEU A 9 3.26 11.65 0.25
N VAL A 10 3.88 12.47 -0.61
CA VAL A 10 4.75 11.99 -1.71
C VAL A 10 5.95 11.23 -1.17
N ALA A 11 6.69 11.83 -0.23
CA ALA A 11 7.87 11.20 0.36
C ALA A 11 7.51 9.92 1.14
N GLU A 12 6.39 9.92 1.88
CA GLU A 12 5.90 8.74 2.57
C GLU A 12 5.48 7.63 1.60
N PHE A 13 4.86 8.00 0.46
CA PHE A 13 4.51 7.06 -0.61
C PHE A 13 5.76 6.42 -1.23
N GLU A 14 6.76 7.22 -1.61
CA GLU A 14 8.01 6.69 -2.18
C GLU A 14 8.72 5.74 -1.21
N ALA A 15 8.77 6.11 0.08
CA ALA A 15 9.36 5.27 1.12
C ALA A 15 8.59 3.95 1.32
N ALA A 16 7.25 3.96 1.20
CA ALA A 16 6.43 2.78 1.43
C ALA A 16 6.35 1.85 0.20
N TYR A 17 6.32 2.39 -1.02
CA TYR A 17 6.02 1.63 -2.24
C TYR A 17 7.21 1.45 -3.18
N ILE A 18 8.18 2.38 -3.21
CA ILE A 18 9.31 2.31 -4.14
C ILE A 18 10.55 1.71 -3.45
N PHE A 19 10.87 2.18 -2.25
CA PHE A 19 12.04 1.74 -1.51
C PHE A 19 12.15 0.21 -1.31
N PRO A 20 11.08 -0.54 -0.94
CA PRO A 20 11.17 -1.98 -0.68
C PRO A 20 11.68 -2.81 -1.87
N LEU A 21 11.31 -2.42 -3.09
CA LEU A 21 11.76 -3.11 -4.31
C LEU A 21 13.08 -2.54 -4.84
N ALA A 22 13.24 -1.23 -4.82
CA ALA A 22 14.35 -0.56 -5.49
C ALA A 22 15.65 -0.52 -4.66
N GLN A 23 15.54 -0.48 -3.33
CA GLN A 23 16.67 -0.13 -2.45
C GLN A 23 16.85 -1.05 -1.24
N TYR A 24 15.82 -1.77 -0.80
CA TYR A 24 15.98 -2.70 0.32
C TYR A 24 16.90 -3.85 -0.06
N ALA A 25 17.97 -4.03 0.72
CA ALA A 25 18.92 -5.13 0.56
C ALA A 25 18.34 -6.42 1.16
N TRP A 26 17.52 -7.12 0.37
CA TRP A 26 16.96 -8.43 0.74
C TRP A 26 18.04 -9.41 1.17
N GLN A 27 17.85 -10.03 2.33
CA GLN A 27 18.82 -10.96 2.91
C GLN A 27 18.65 -12.40 2.38
N SER A 28 17.50 -12.69 1.76
CA SER A 28 17.18 -13.99 1.19
C SER A 28 16.40 -13.86 -0.13
N GLU A 29 16.67 -14.78 -1.04
CA GLU A 29 15.95 -14.89 -2.31
C GLU A 29 14.46 -15.23 -2.09
N ARG A 30 14.15 -16.10 -1.13
CA ARG A 30 12.78 -16.47 -0.76
C ARG A 30 12.02 -15.29 -0.16
N GLY A 31 12.69 -14.47 0.66
CA GLY A 31 12.12 -13.22 1.15
C GLY A 31 11.77 -12.29 -0.01
N ARG A 32 12.75 -11.97 -0.86
CA ARG A 32 12.51 -11.11 -2.03
C ARG A 32 11.38 -11.63 -2.92
N SER A 33 11.37 -12.93 -3.21
CA SER A 33 10.34 -13.55 -4.06
C SER A 33 8.96 -13.46 -3.42
N CYS A 34 8.83 -13.75 -2.12
CA CYS A 34 7.59 -13.58 -1.39
C CYS A 34 7.05 -12.14 -1.47
N TRP A 35 7.91 -11.13 -1.41
CA TRP A 35 7.49 -9.75 -1.55
C TRP A 35 6.98 -9.44 -2.96
N ILE A 36 7.65 -9.95 -4.00
CA ILE A 36 7.24 -9.80 -5.40
C ILE A 36 5.90 -10.52 -5.67
N ASP A 37 5.71 -11.72 -5.12
CA ASP A 37 4.46 -12.48 -5.29
C ASP A 37 3.22 -11.74 -4.75
N LEU A 38 3.43 -10.76 -3.86
CA LEU A 38 2.38 -9.94 -3.26
C LEU A 38 2.19 -8.58 -3.96
N GLU A 39 2.89 -8.32 -5.08
CA GLU A 39 2.87 -7.05 -5.82
C GLU A 39 1.44 -6.61 -6.20
N ILE A 40 0.58 -7.55 -6.61
CA ILE A 40 -0.80 -7.24 -6.99
C ILE A 40 -1.59 -6.51 -5.89
N TRP A 41 -1.34 -6.81 -4.61
CA TRP A 41 -1.98 -6.11 -3.49
C TRP A 41 -1.31 -4.79 -3.17
N GLN A 42 0.00 -4.69 -3.40
CA GLN A 42 0.76 -3.45 -3.26
C GLN A 42 0.28 -2.42 -4.31
N ASP A 43 0.12 -2.85 -5.56
CA ASP A 43 -0.36 -2.01 -6.66
C ASP A 43 -1.82 -1.57 -6.46
N ALA A 44 -2.67 -2.49 -5.99
CA ALA A 44 -4.06 -2.18 -5.68
C ALA A 44 -4.20 -1.14 -4.55
N LEU A 45 -3.22 -1.05 -3.64
CA LEU A 45 -3.10 0.02 -2.66
C LEU A 45 -2.51 1.30 -3.26
N ALA A 46 -1.44 1.16 -4.06
CA ALA A 46 -0.66 2.26 -4.58
C ALA A 46 -1.44 3.14 -5.58
N GLY A 47 -2.21 2.53 -6.48
CA GLY A 47 -2.90 3.24 -7.56
C GLY A 47 -3.78 4.40 -7.06
N PRO A 48 -4.72 4.17 -6.13
CA PRO A 48 -5.56 5.24 -5.59
C PRO A 48 -4.76 6.35 -4.91
N ILE A 49 -3.73 5.99 -4.13
CA ILE A 49 -2.88 6.95 -3.44
C ILE A 49 -2.11 7.82 -4.44
N TYR A 50 -1.56 7.20 -5.49
CA TYR A 50 -0.85 7.91 -6.55
C TYR A 50 -1.76 8.90 -7.29
N SER A 51 -3.02 8.55 -7.57
CA SER A 51 -3.99 9.47 -8.15
C SER A 51 -4.31 10.65 -7.23
N ILE A 52 -4.46 10.41 -5.92
CA ILE A 52 -4.67 11.49 -4.95
C ILE A 52 -3.45 12.44 -4.92
N ILE A 53 -2.24 11.89 -5.00
CA ILE A 53 -1.00 12.68 -5.06
C ILE A 53 -0.95 13.56 -6.32
N ASN A 54 -1.26 13.00 -7.50
CA ASN A 54 -1.03 13.69 -8.78
C ASN A 54 -2.23 14.51 -9.26
N ASP A 55 -3.43 13.97 -9.15
CA ASP A 55 -4.67 14.56 -9.66
C ASP A 55 -5.49 15.23 -8.54
N GLY A 56 -5.08 15.03 -7.29
CA GLY A 56 -5.77 15.56 -6.12
C GLY A 56 -7.08 14.85 -5.81
N ASN A 57 -7.43 13.76 -6.50
CA ASN A 57 -8.65 13.00 -6.22
C ASN A 57 -8.54 11.54 -6.68
N CYS A 58 -9.56 10.74 -6.40
CA CYS A 58 -9.69 9.34 -6.83
C CYS A 58 -10.76 9.11 -7.91
N ALA A 59 -11.08 10.09 -8.75
CA ALA A 59 -12.18 9.99 -9.72
C ALA A 59 -12.06 8.77 -10.66
N TYR A 60 -10.83 8.39 -11.05
CA TYR A 60 -10.62 7.21 -11.88
C TYR A 60 -11.06 5.92 -11.17
N VAL A 61 -10.90 5.83 -9.84
CA VAL A 61 -11.37 4.68 -9.04
C VAL A 61 -12.89 4.61 -9.09
N TYR A 62 -13.55 5.74 -8.88
CA TYR A 62 -15.01 5.80 -8.83
C TYR A 62 -15.68 5.53 -10.18
N ALA A 63 -14.94 5.70 -11.27
CA ALA A 63 -15.39 5.36 -12.61
C ALA A 63 -15.17 3.87 -12.98
N ARG A 64 -14.45 3.09 -12.16
CA ARG A 64 -14.14 1.69 -12.44
C ARG A 64 -15.26 0.76 -11.99
N ASN A 65 -15.48 -0.28 -12.79
CA ASN A 65 -16.40 -1.37 -12.48
C ASN A 65 -15.73 -2.72 -12.79
N ASP A 66 -14.58 -2.94 -12.17
CA ASP A 66 -13.79 -4.17 -12.26
C ASP A 66 -13.60 -4.80 -10.88
N ASP A 67 -12.97 -5.98 -10.83
CA ASP A 67 -12.75 -6.71 -9.58
C ASP A 67 -11.95 -5.92 -8.54
N TYR A 68 -11.20 -4.90 -8.96
CA TYR A 68 -10.38 -4.08 -8.07
C TYR A 68 -11.21 -3.03 -7.33
N PHE A 69 -12.16 -2.38 -7.99
CA PHE A 69 -12.86 -1.22 -7.42
C PHE A 69 -14.37 -1.17 -7.68
N ALA A 70 -14.99 -2.24 -8.19
CA ALA A 70 -16.44 -2.31 -8.34
C ALA A 70 -17.16 -1.98 -7.02
N GLY A 71 -18.10 -1.03 -7.08
CA GLY A 71 -18.86 -0.55 -5.92
C GLY A 71 -18.13 0.47 -5.05
N VAL A 72 -16.94 0.93 -5.42
CA VAL A 72 -16.24 2.04 -4.76
C VAL A 72 -16.66 3.33 -5.44
N ASN A 73 -17.54 4.11 -4.82
CA ASN A 73 -18.09 5.34 -5.38
C ASN A 73 -17.89 6.59 -4.49
N ASP A 74 -17.29 6.41 -3.32
CA ASP A 74 -16.98 7.48 -2.39
C ASP A 74 -15.74 7.13 -1.55
N ALA A 75 -15.25 8.10 -0.77
CA ALA A 75 -14.05 7.94 0.05
C ALA A 75 -14.22 6.94 1.21
N THR A 76 -15.45 6.66 1.63
CA THR A 76 -15.73 5.65 2.67
C THR A 76 -15.61 4.25 2.09
N ALA A 77 -16.21 4.01 0.93
CA ALA A 77 -16.06 2.78 0.17
C ALA A 77 -14.60 2.55 -0.25
N LEU A 78 -13.88 3.63 -0.60
CA LEU A 78 -12.44 3.57 -0.90
C LEU A 78 -11.64 3.08 0.31
N TYR A 79 -11.88 3.65 1.50
CA TYR A 79 -11.23 3.20 2.73
C TYR A 79 -11.41 1.70 2.96
N ALA A 80 -12.66 1.23 2.90
CA ALA A 80 -12.99 -0.18 3.12
C ALA A 80 -12.30 -1.08 2.08
N ARG A 81 -12.23 -0.64 0.82
CA ARG A 81 -11.54 -1.38 -0.24
C ARG A 81 -10.03 -1.44 -0.03
N LEU A 82 -9.40 -0.33 0.33
CA LEU A 82 -7.96 -0.31 0.65
C LEU A 82 -7.67 -1.17 1.88
N GLN A 83 -8.54 -1.16 2.88
CA GLN A 83 -8.42 -2.03 4.06
C GLN A 83 -8.47 -3.51 3.65
N GLN A 84 -9.35 -3.87 2.71
CA GLN A 84 -9.41 -5.23 2.17
C GLN A 84 -8.09 -5.63 1.47
N TRP A 85 -7.51 -4.76 0.66
CA TRP A 85 -6.23 -5.02 -0.04
C TRP A 85 -5.06 -5.13 0.93
N HIS A 86 -5.01 -4.26 1.93
CA HIS A 86 -4.04 -4.35 3.01
C HIS A 86 -4.19 -5.65 3.83
N GLY A 87 -5.43 -6.07 4.08
CA GLY A 87 -5.73 -7.35 4.71
C GLY A 87 -5.18 -8.53 3.91
N LYS A 88 -5.41 -8.55 2.60
CA LYS A 88 -4.87 -9.60 1.70
C LYS A 88 -3.34 -9.60 1.67
N LEU A 89 -2.71 -8.43 1.58
CA LEU A 89 -1.26 -8.30 1.68
C LEU A 89 -0.74 -8.90 2.99
N SER A 90 -1.36 -8.51 4.11
CA SER A 90 -0.99 -9.00 5.44
C SER A 90 -1.17 -10.52 5.57
N THR A 91 -2.28 -11.09 5.10
CA THR A 91 -2.48 -12.54 5.08
C THR A 91 -1.42 -13.26 4.23
N GLY A 92 -1.03 -12.68 3.10
CA GLY A 92 0.06 -13.20 2.27
C GLY A 92 1.38 -13.26 3.03
N LEU A 93 1.73 -12.19 3.75
CA LEU A 93 2.92 -12.14 4.60
C LEU A 93 2.88 -13.16 5.73
N GLU A 94 1.73 -13.35 6.39
CA GLU A 94 1.59 -14.33 7.46
C GLU A 94 1.63 -15.78 6.97
N SER A 95 1.41 -16.00 5.67
CA SER A 95 1.54 -17.32 5.05
C SER A 95 3.01 -17.69 4.75
N PHE A 96 3.93 -16.71 4.80
CA PHE A 96 5.36 -16.95 4.62
C PHE A 96 5.97 -17.52 5.90
N ILE A 97 6.39 -18.79 5.85
CA ILE A 97 7.04 -19.46 6.98
C ILE A 97 8.57 -19.39 6.83
N PRO A 98 9.27 -18.53 7.60
CA PRO A 98 10.70 -18.39 7.49
C PRO A 98 11.42 -19.56 8.18
N THR A 99 12.41 -20.11 7.49
CA THR A 99 13.24 -21.24 7.89
C THR A 99 14.66 -20.82 8.29
N THR A 100 15.09 -19.62 7.89
CA THR A 100 16.42 -19.08 8.20
C THR A 100 16.33 -17.74 8.96
N TYR A 101 17.44 -17.30 9.56
CA TYR A 101 17.51 -15.97 10.19
C TYR A 101 17.34 -14.84 9.17
N ALA A 102 17.92 -14.99 7.97
CA ALA A 102 17.77 -14.02 6.88
C ALA A 102 16.29 -13.85 6.49
N GLU A 103 15.56 -14.95 6.29
CA GLU A 103 14.13 -14.92 5.98
C GLU A 103 13.29 -14.30 7.11
N LYS A 104 13.65 -14.52 8.38
CA LYS A 104 12.99 -13.86 9.52
C LYS A 104 13.21 -12.35 9.53
N SER A 105 14.42 -11.90 9.18
CA SER A 105 14.75 -10.47 9.04
C SER A 105 13.95 -9.84 7.91
N ASP A 106 13.91 -10.50 6.75
CA ASP A 106 13.15 -10.04 5.58
C ASP A 106 11.65 -9.95 5.91
N LEU A 107 11.06 -10.98 6.53
CA LEU A 107 9.65 -10.94 6.95
C LEU A 107 9.36 -9.80 7.95
N THR A 108 10.30 -9.50 8.84
CA THR A 108 10.18 -8.36 9.76
C THR A 108 10.14 -7.05 8.99
N ALA A 109 11.00 -6.87 7.99
CA ALA A 109 11.00 -5.69 7.13
C ALA A 109 9.72 -5.59 6.28
N MET A 110 9.27 -6.70 5.68
CA MET A 110 8.01 -6.73 4.90
C MET A 110 6.81 -6.28 5.72
N ARG A 111 6.69 -6.75 6.97
CA ARG A 111 5.62 -6.33 7.88
C ARG A 111 5.70 -4.83 8.19
N GLN A 112 6.91 -4.30 8.34
CA GLN A 112 7.11 -2.86 8.52
C GLN A 112 6.67 -2.08 7.28
N PHE A 113 7.05 -2.52 6.07
CA PHE A 113 6.63 -1.87 4.83
C PHE A 113 5.11 -1.93 4.64
N ALA A 114 4.48 -3.08 4.84
CA ALA A 114 3.03 -3.21 4.77
C ALA A 114 2.30 -2.31 5.79
N ARG A 115 2.85 -2.12 6.99
CA ARG A 115 2.34 -1.16 7.96
C ARG A 115 2.46 0.28 7.46
N GLN A 116 3.60 0.65 6.87
CA GLN A 116 3.81 1.99 6.31
C GLN A 116 2.85 2.26 5.14
N MET A 117 2.67 1.29 4.24
CA MET A 117 1.69 1.36 3.15
C MET A 117 0.28 1.68 3.67
N TRP A 118 -0.14 1.04 4.76
CA TRP A 118 -1.44 1.32 5.38
C TRP A 118 -1.54 2.74 5.93
N LEU A 119 -0.54 3.21 6.68
CA LEU A 119 -0.53 4.57 7.21
C LEU A 119 -0.64 5.63 6.10
N VAL A 120 0.05 5.40 4.98
CA VAL A 120 -0.04 6.25 3.79
C VAL A 120 -1.44 6.19 3.18
N ALA A 121 -2.04 5.00 3.08
CA ALA A 121 -3.41 4.83 2.58
C ALA A 121 -4.44 5.58 3.44
N GLU A 122 -4.34 5.48 4.77
CA GLU A 122 -5.26 6.17 5.70
C GLU A 122 -5.17 7.69 5.55
N LYS A 123 -3.95 8.20 5.42
CA LYS A 123 -3.71 9.64 5.20
C LYS A 123 -4.25 10.11 3.85
N ALA A 124 -4.00 9.34 2.78
CA ALA A 124 -4.51 9.66 1.44
C ALA A 124 -6.05 9.71 1.43
N VAL A 125 -6.71 8.73 2.04
CA VAL A 125 -8.18 8.72 2.18
C VAL A 125 -8.68 9.89 3.01
N THR A 126 -7.96 10.29 4.06
CA THR A 126 -8.33 11.46 4.87
C THR A 126 -8.30 12.74 4.04
N ILE A 127 -7.29 12.90 3.17
CA ILE A 127 -7.21 14.01 2.22
C ILE A 127 -8.40 13.97 1.24
N GLU A 128 -8.73 12.79 0.71
CA GLU A 128 -9.86 12.62 -0.21
C GLU A 128 -11.21 12.97 0.43
N ARG A 129 -11.42 12.59 1.71
CA ARG A 129 -12.65 12.90 2.45
C ARG A 129 -12.88 14.40 2.72
N ASN A 130 -11.80 15.17 2.79
CA ASN A 130 -11.85 16.59 3.14
C ASN A 130 -12.07 17.51 1.92
N ARG A 131 -12.45 16.94 0.78
CA ARG A 131 -12.76 17.64 -0.47
C ARG A 131 -14.26 17.66 -0.72
#